data_AF-A0A3F2RDY2-F1
#
_entry.id   AF-A0A3F2RDY2-F1
#
_cell.length_a   1.000
_cell.length_b   1.000
_cell.length_c   1.000
_cell.angle_alpha   90.00
_cell.angle_beta   90.00
_cell.angle_gamma   90.00
#
_symmetry.space_group_name_H-M   'P 1'
#
loop_
_entity.id
_entity.type
_entity.pdbx_description
1 polymer ?
#
loop_
_entity_poly.entity_id
_entity_poly.type
_entity_poly.pdbx_seq_one_letter_code
_entity_poly.pdbx_strand_id
1 'polypeptide(L)'
;MATKGPAASKQSEVNSRDPKVRAGLYMASHGINELFEGLGTLLLYHRPSNPREFLAQHLQELRRAKQEQTPMPFFNEHDLKAMFAAFDMKEQGTITLEQYDQALRNLGIEKPTMRLPESVASITQALFIRSVTQEIKNASASFM
;
A
#
# COMPACT_ATOMS: atom_id res chain seq x y z
N MET A 1 -38.10 5.58 30.63
CA MET A 1 -37.10 6.64 30.92
C MET A 1 -36.11 6.07 31.93
N ALA A 2 -34.88 5.76 31.50
CA ALA A 2 -33.79 5.37 32.40
C ALA A 2 -32.57 6.21 32.01
N THR A 3 -32.19 7.13 32.90
CA THR A 3 -31.14 8.12 32.70
C THR A 3 -29.77 7.46 32.86
N LYS A 4 -29.01 7.38 31.77
CA LYS A 4 -27.61 6.94 31.76
C LYS A 4 -26.78 7.99 32.52
N GLY A 5 -26.27 7.61 33.70
CA GLY A 5 -25.53 8.51 34.59
C GLY A 5 -24.19 9.01 34.03
N PRO A 6 -23.61 10.08 34.62
CA PRO A 6 -22.48 10.86 34.08
C PRO A 6 -21.11 10.17 34.17
N ALA A 7 -21.06 8.87 34.45
CA ALA A 7 -19.82 8.13 34.69
C ALA A 7 -19.13 7.69 33.38
N ALA A 8 -19.89 7.42 32.32
CA ALA A 8 -19.35 6.95 31.05
C ALA A 8 -18.57 8.03 30.28
N SER A 9 -18.94 9.31 30.42
CA SER A 9 -18.28 10.43 29.76
C SER A 9 -16.95 10.84 30.43
N LYS A 10 -16.82 10.64 31.75
CA LYS A 10 -15.58 10.95 32.48
C LYS A 10 -14.47 9.95 32.23
N GLN A 11 -14.79 8.67 32.02
CA GLN A 11 -13.77 7.65 31.75
C GLN A 11 -13.11 7.82 30.38
N SER A 12 -13.85 8.28 29.36
CA SER A 12 -13.29 8.59 28.04
C SER A 12 -12.39 9.83 28.05
N GLU A 13 -12.68 10.85 28.86
CA GLU A 13 -11.83 12.03 29.02
C GLU A 13 -10.54 11.73 29.81
N VAL A 14 -10.63 10.91 30.86
CA VAL A 14 -9.47 10.52 31.68
C VAL A 14 -8.49 9.65 30.89
N ASN A 15 -8.99 8.76 30.03
CA ASN A 15 -8.15 7.94 29.16
C ASN A 15 -7.38 8.78 28.11
N SER A 16 -7.91 9.94 27.73
CA SER A 16 -7.29 10.84 26.74
C SER A 16 -6.10 11.65 27.30
N ARG A 17 -5.90 11.65 28.63
CA ARG A 17 -4.77 12.32 29.29
C ARG A 17 -3.56 11.40 29.53
N ASP A 18 -3.72 10.08 29.42
CA ASP A 18 -2.61 9.15 29.57
C ASP A 18 -1.59 9.34 28.41
N PRO A 19 -0.31 9.65 28.70
CA PRO A 19 0.73 9.80 27.68
C PRO A 19 0.85 8.59 26.74
N LYS A 20 0.65 7.37 27.24
CA LYS A 20 0.74 6.14 26.45
C LYS A 20 -0.41 6.02 25.46
N VAL A 21 -1.64 6.31 25.91
CA VAL A 21 -2.82 6.31 25.03
C VAL A 21 -2.68 7.36 23.94
N ARG A 22 -2.21 8.57 24.30
CA ARG A 22 -1.95 9.64 23.33
C ARG A 22 -0.87 9.26 22.31
N ALA A 23 0.22 8.65 22.75
CA ALA A 23 1.27 8.17 21.84
C ALA A 23 0.73 7.10 20.89
N GLY A 24 -0.04 6.13 21.39
CA GLY A 24 -0.67 5.10 20.58
C GLY A 24 -1.61 5.67 19.51
N LEU A 25 -2.46 6.63 19.88
CA LEU A 25 -3.35 7.31 18.95
C LEU A 25 -2.57 8.12 17.89
N TYR A 26 -1.49 8.79 18.30
CA TYR A 26 -0.63 9.52 17.38
C TYR A 26 0.03 8.57 16.37
N MET A 27 0.59 7.45 16.85
CA MET A 27 1.22 6.43 16.00
C MET A 27 0.23 5.84 14.99
N ALA A 28 -0.98 5.49 15.43
CA ALA A 28 -2.01 4.94 14.56
C ALA A 28 -2.51 5.97 13.52
N SER A 29 -2.82 7.19 13.96
CA SER A 29 -3.33 8.25 13.06
C SER A 29 -2.32 8.71 12.01
N HIS A 30 -1.03 8.50 12.25
CA HIS A 30 0.05 8.91 11.34
C HIS A 30 0.71 7.73 10.63
N GLY A 31 0.17 6.51 10.77
CA GLY A 31 0.71 5.31 10.12
C GLY A 31 2.15 4.98 10.52
N ILE A 32 2.55 5.30 11.76
CA ILE A 32 3.95 5.18 12.20
C ILE A 32 4.35 3.70 12.32
N ASN A 33 3.44 2.83 12.73
CA ASN A 33 3.73 1.40 12.85
C ASN A 33 4.01 0.79 11.49
N GLU A 34 3.15 1.08 10.52
CA GLU A 34 3.23 0.64 9.13
C GLU A 34 4.50 1.17 8.46
N LEU A 35 4.86 2.43 8.73
CA LEU A 35 6.13 3.00 8.28
C LEU A 35 7.32 2.20 8.84
N PHE A 36 7.34 1.94 10.15
CA PHE A 36 8.42 1.18 10.79
C PHE A 36 8.51 -0.27 10.28
N GLU A 37 7.38 -0.93 10.05
CA GLU A 37 7.33 -2.27 9.44
C GLU A 37 7.92 -2.27 8.02
N GLY A 38 7.59 -1.26 7.22
CA GLY A 38 8.17 -1.05 5.89
C GLY A 38 9.68 -0.85 5.93
N LEU A 39 10.16 0.06 6.79
CA LEU A 39 11.59 0.31 6.97
C LEU A 39 12.34 -0.95 7.45
N GLY A 40 11.73 -1.73 8.36
CA GLY A 40 12.27 -2.99 8.84
C GLY A 40 12.41 -4.03 7.72
N THR A 41 11.37 -4.17 6.89
CA THR A 41 11.38 -5.04 5.71
C THR A 41 12.51 -4.68 4.75
N LEU A 42 12.69 -3.39 4.46
CA LEU A 42 13.76 -2.92 3.57
C LEU A 42 15.16 -3.27 4.10
N LEU A 43 15.39 -3.14 5.41
CA LEU A 43 16.66 -3.51 6.02
C LEU A 43 16.93 -5.02 5.93
N LEU A 44 15.92 -5.85 6.19
CA LEU A 44 16.05 -7.31 6.12
C LEU A 44 16.33 -7.81 4.70
N TYR A 45 15.70 -7.17 3.71
CA TYR A 45 15.84 -7.49 2.30
C TYR A 45 17.17 -7.02 1.72
N HIS A 46 17.47 -5.72 1.81
CA HIS A 46 18.65 -5.15 1.15
C HIS A 46 19.96 -5.34 1.93
N ARG A 47 19.90 -5.53 3.25
CA ARG A 47 21.05 -5.70 4.15
C ARG A 47 22.19 -4.70 3.84
N PRO A 48 21.89 -3.38 3.81
CA PRO A 48 22.87 -2.38 3.42
C PRO A 48 24.04 -2.31 4.40
N SER A 49 25.24 -1.99 3.90
CA SER A 49 26.43 -1.78 4.73
C SER A 49 26.30 -0.60 5.68
N ASN A 50 25.51 0.42 5.31
CA ASN A 50 25.17 1.57 6.16
C ASN A 50 23.64 1.73 6.32
N PRO A 51 23.02 1.05 7.29
CA PRO A 51 21.56 1.06 7.49
C PRO A 51 20.97 2.45 7.74
N ARG A 52 21.69 3.31 8.48
CA ARG A 52 21.18 4.66 8.83
C ARG A 52 21.08 5.55 7.60
N GLU A 53 22.12 5.55 6.77
CA GLU A 53 22.15 6.35 5.54
C GLU A 53 21.11 5.84 4.54
N PHE A 54 21.01 4.53 4.37
CA PHE A 54 20.01 3.90 3.51
C PHE A 54 18.57 4.29 3.90
N LEU A 55 18.21 4.19 5.19
CA LEU A 55 16.88 4.58 5.65
C LEU A 55 16.64 6.09 5.54
N ALA A 56 17.65 6.93 5.78
CA ALA A 56 17.53 8.37 5.65
C ALA A 56 17.23 8.78 4.20
N GLN A 57 17.92 8.17 3.23
CA GLN A 57 17.66 8.40 1.80
C GLN A 57 16.23 7.96 1.41
N HIS A 58 15.82 6.76 1.84
CA HIS A 58 14.47 6.26 1.55
C HIS A 58 13.37 7.17 2.13
N LEU A 59 13.54 7.65 3.37
CA LEU A 59 12.61 8.61 3.98
C LEU A 59 12.59 9.96 3.25
N GLN A 60 13.72 10.43 2.72
CA GLN A 60 13.77 11.65 1.90
C GLN A 60 12.99 11.48 0.59
N GLU A 61 13.09 10.33 -0.06
CA GLU A 61 12.32 10.00 -1.26
C GLU A 61 10.82 9.97 -0.98
N LEU A 62 10.40 9.28 0.09
CA LEU A 62 9.00 9.27 0.53
C LEU A 62 8.48 10.69 0.81
N ARG A 63 9.30 11.54 1.45
CA ARG A 63 8.92 12.93 1.75
C ARG A 63 8.78 13.75 0.46
N ARG A 64 9.71 13.61 -0.48
CA ARG A 64 9.66 14.30 -1.78
C ARG A 64 8.42 13.89 -2.55
N ALA A 65 8.16 12.60 -2.65
CA ALA A 65 6.99 12.08 -3.36
C ALA A 65 5.67 12.58 -2.74
N LYS A 66 5.58 12.63 -1.41
CA LYS A 66 4.44 13.23 -0.71
C LYS A 66 4.26 14.72 -1.06
N GLN A 67 5.34 15.49 -1.14
CA GLN A 67 5.29 16.90 -1.52
C GLN A 67 4.89 17.12 -2.98
N GLU A 68 5.38 16.26 -3.86
CA GLU A 68 5.10 16.30 -5.30
C GLU A 68 3.74 15.67 -5.66
N GLN A 69 2.97 15.19 -4.66
CA GLN A 69 1.78 14.36 -4.83
C GLN A 69 2.01 13.20 -5.81
N THR A 70 3.26 12.76 -5.92
CA THR A 70 3.62 11.69 -6.82
C THR A 70 3.40 10.39 -6.06
N PRO A 71 2.54 9.50 -6.55
CA PRO A 71 2.36 8.20 -5.92
C PRO A 71 3.69 7.46 -5.94
N MET A 72 4.24 7.14 -4.76
CA MET A 72 5.38 6.24 -4.66
C MET A 72 4.92 4.86 -5.09
N PRO A 73 5.46 4.29 -6.17
CA PRO A 73 5.15 2.93 -6.54
C PRO A 73 5.78 2.03 -5.47
N PHE A 74 4.97 1.39 -4.62
CA PHE A 74 5.44 0.28 -3.78
C PHE A 74 5.96 -0.89 -4.64
N PHE A 75 5.48 -0.96 -5.88
CA PHE A 75 5.88 -1.92 -6.89
C PHE A 75 6.51 -1.16 -8.05
N ASN A 76 7.74 -1.52 -8.40
CA ASN A 76 8.37 -1.06 -9.63
C ASN A 76 7.97 -1.95 -10.82
N GLU A 77 8.38 -1.58 -12.03
CA GLU A 77 8.05 -2.35 -13.24
C GLU A 77 8.60 -3.80 -13.20
N HIS A 78 9.76 -4.01 -12.58
CA HIS A 78 10.34 -5.35 -12.42
C HIS A 78 9.48 -6.23 -11.52
N ASP A 79 8.95 -5.69 -10.42
CA ASP A 79 8.04 -6.41 -9.52
C ASP A 79 6.76 -6.82 -10.26
N LEU A 80 6.19 -5.91 -11.07
CA LEU A 80 5.00 -6.21 -11.88
C LEU A 80 5.28 -7.26 -12.97
N LYS A 81 6.47 -7.22 -13.59
CA LYS A 81 6.92 -8.24 -14.54
C LYS A 81 7.05 -9.61 -13.88
N ALA A 82 7.65 -9.66 -12.68
CA ALA A 82 7.79 -10.88 -11.91
C ALA A 82 6.41 -11.45 -11.51
N MET A 83 5.49 -10.59 -11.09
CA MET A 83 4.13 -11.01 -10.77
C MET A 83 3.38 -11.55 -12.00
N PHE A 84 3.51 -10.89 -13.15
CA PHE A 84 2.93 -11.40 -14.41
C PHE A 84 3.46 -12.81 -14.75
N ALA A 85 4.78 -13.01 -14.65
CA ALA A 85 5.41 -14.30 -14.91
C ALA A 85 4.91 -15.41 -13.98
N ALA A 86 4.53 -15.08 -12.74
CA ALA A 86 3.94 -16.05 -11.82
C ALA A 86 2.55 -16.56 -12.27
N PHE A 87 1.81 -15.79 -13.07
CA PHE A 87 0.52 -16.20 -13.65
C PHE A 87 0.68 -16.81 -15.05
N ASP A 88 1.64 -16.33 -15.84
CA ASP A 88 1.98 -16.86 -17.16
C ASP A 88 2.97 -18.04 -17.09
N MET A 89 2.63 -19.07 -16.30
CA MET A 89 3.49 -20.24 -16.08
C MET A 89 3.81 -21.03 -17.37
N LYS A 90 3.01 -20.83 -18.42
CA LYS A 90 3.18 -21.48 -19.72
C LYS A 90 3.98 -20.63 -20.71
N GLU A 91 4.45 -19.45 -20.30
CA GLU A 91 5.21 -18.49 -21.11
C GLU A 91 4.51 -18.15 -22.43
N GLN A 92 3.18 -18.00 -22.39
CA GLN A 92 2.36 -17.72 -23.58
C GLN A 92 2.33 -16.22 -23.91
N GLY A 93 2.85 -15.37 -23.02
CA GLY A 93 2.85 -13.91 -23.13
C GLY A 93 1.51 -13.26 -22.77
N THR A 94 0.53 -14.07 -22.33
CA THR A 94 -0.82 -13.61 -21.97
C THR A 94 -1.36 -14.35 -20.76
N ILE A 95 -2.24 -13.68 -20.01
CA ILE A 95 -3.00 -14.27 -18.89
C ILE A 95 -4.50 -14.07 -19.10
N THR A 96 -5.33 -14.86 -18.43
CA THR A 96 -6.79 -14.71 -18.48
C THR A 96 -7.26 -13.52 -17.63
N LEU A 97 -8.50 -13.07 -17.86
CA LEU A 97 -9.14 -12.06 -17.00
C LEU A 97 -9.24 -12.51 -15.54
N GLU A 98 -9.53 -13.79 -15.29
CA GLU A 98 -9.57 -14.34 -13.93
C GLU A 98 -8.21 -14.26 -13.23
N GLN A 99 -7.13 -14.56 -13.95
CA GLN A 99 -5.76 -14.44 -13.42
C GLN A 99 -5.39 -12.97 -13.15
N TYR A 100 -5.83 -12.05 -14.02
CA TYR A 100 -5.66 -10.61 -13.81
C TYR A 100 -6.40 -10.12 -12.56
N ASP A 101 -7.65 -10.52 -12.37
CA ASP A 101 -8.44 -10.16 -11.19
C ASP A 101 -7.81 -10.72 -9.91
N GLN A 102 -7.28 -11.95 -9.97
CA GLN A 102 -6.56 -12.54 -8.84
C GLN A 102 -5.24 -11.80 -8.53
N ALA A 103 -4.51 -11.39 -9.56
CA ALA A 103 -3.32 -10.55 -9.41
C ALA A 103 -3.62 -9.22 -8.69
N LEU A 104 -4.71 -8.56 -9.05
CA LEU A 104 -5.14 -7.33 -8.37
C LEU A 104 -5.45 -7.56 -6.88
N ARG A 105 -6.13 -8.67 -6.55
CA ARG A 105 -6.39 -9.05 -5.15
C ARG A 105 -5.11 -9.31 -4.37
N ASN A 106 -4.13 -9.98 -4.98
CA ASN A 106 -2.83 -10.24 -4.35
C ASN A 106 -2.07 -8.93 -4.05
N LEU A 107 -2.34 -7.86 -4.79
CA LEU A 107 -1.80 -6.51 -4.54
C LEU A 107 -2.67 -5.68 -3.59
N GLY A 108 -3.72 -6.25 -3.00
CA GLY A 108 -4.66 -5.54 -2.11
C GLY A 108 -5.66 -4.64 -2.84
N ILE A 109 -5.79 -4.76 -4.16
CA ILE A 109 -6.71 -3.95 -4.97
C ILE A 109 -8.05 -4.70 -5.07
N GLU A 110 -8.94 -4.49 -4.10
CA GLU A 110 -10.23 -5.19 -4.05
C GLU A 110 -11.29 -4.63 -5.01
N LYS A 111 -11.19 -3.33 -5.31
CA LYS A 111 -12.17 -2.59 -6.13
C LYS A 111 -11.46 -1.85 -7.26
N PRO A 112 -11.03 -2.57 -8.33
CA PRO A 112 -10.43 -1.93 -9.48
C PRO A 112 -11.35 -0.88 -10.08
N THR A 113 -10.78 0.29 -10.36
CA THR A 113 -11.45 1.45 -10.94
C THR A 113 -11.32 1.51 -12.45
N MET A 114 -10.27 0.88 -12.98
CA MET A 114 -9.92 0.87 -14.38
C MET A 114 -10.77 -0.15 -15.13
N ARG A 115 -11.40 0.31 -16.21
CA ARG A 115 -12.16 -0.55 -17.11
C ARG A 115 -11.22 -1.09 -18.19
N LEU A 116 -11.10 -2.42 -18.26
CA LEU A 116 -10.49 -3.08 -19.41
C LEU A 116 -11.46 -3.01 -20.60
N PRO A 117 -10.97 -2.93 -21.85
CA PRO A 117 -11.83 -2.97 -23.02
C PRO A 117 -12.59 -4.31 -23.11
N GLU A 118 -13.87 -4.27 -23.46
CA GLU A 118 -14.73 -5.47 -23.53
C GLU A 118 -14.26 -6.52 -24.55
N SER A 119 -13.47 -6.10 -25.54
CA SER A 119 -12.91 -6.96 -26.59
C SER A 119 -11.64 -7.73 -26.18
N VAL A 120 -11.15 -7.54 -24.95
CA VAL A 120 -9.91 -8.17 -24.51
C VAL A 120 -10.16 -9.60 -24.07
N ALA A 121 -9.82 -10.55 -24.95
CA ALA A 121 -9.89 -11.99 -24.65
C ALA A 121 -8.76 -12.48 -23.73
N SER A 122 -7.61 -11.78 -23.72
CA SER A 122 -6.46 -12.11 -22.88
C SER A 122 -5.61 -10.87 -22.59
N ILE A 123 -4.96 -10.86 -21.43
CA ILE A 123 -4.18 -9.72 -20.92
C ILE A 123 -2.71 -9.95 -21.23
N THR A 124 -2.11 -9.08 -22.05
CA THR A 124 -0.66 -9.09 -22.30
C THR A 124 0.10 -8.48 -21.13
N GLN A 125 1.39 -8.79 -21.02
CA GLN A 125 2.26 -8.19 -19.98
C GLN A 125 2.24 -6.65 -20.03
N ALA A 126 2.25 -6.06 -21.23
CA ALA A 126 2.20 -4.61 -21.40
C ALA A 126 0.88 -4.01 -20.89
N LEU A 127 -0.26 -4.65 -21.20
CA LEU A 127 -1.56 -4.22 -20.71
C LEU A 127 -1.66 -4.35 -19.19
N PHE A 128 -1.17 -5.47 -18.64
CA PHE A 128 -1.11 -5.74 -17.21
C PHE A 128 -0.33 -4.66 -16.46
N ILE A 129 0.93 -4.41 -16.85
CA ILE A 129 1.79 -3.42 -16.18
C ILE A 129 1.11 -2.05 -16.20
N ARG A 130 0.56 -1.66 -17.35
CA ARG A 130 -0.12 -0.37 -17.50
C ARG A 130 -1.34 -0.27 -16.59
N SER A 131 -2.19 -1.28 -16.57
CA SER A 131 -3.45 -1.21 -15.81
C SER A 131 -3.21 -1.27 -14.30
N VAL A 132 -2.34 -2.19 -13.86
CA VAL A 132 -1.98 -2.33 -12.44
C VAL A 132 -1.28 -1.08 -11.92
N THR A 133 -0.35 -0.51 -12.70
CA THR A 133 0.30 0.76 -12.32
C THR A 133 -0.73 1.87 -12.12
N GLN A 134 -1.74 1.94 -12.99
CA GLN A 134 -2.78 2.95 -12.86
C GLN A 134 -3.66 2.71 -11.63
N GLU A 135 -4.00 1.46 -11.31
CA GLU A 135 -4.76 1.13 -10.09
C GLU A 135 -3.99 1.47 -8.82
N ILE A 136 -2.69 1.17 -8.78
CA ILE A 136 -1.83 1.53 -7.63
C ILE A 136 -1.80 3.05 -7.44
N LYS A 137 -1.73 3.82 -8.54
CA LYS A 137 -1.81 5.29 -8.49
C LYS A 137 -3.16 5.77 -7.94
N ASN A 138 -4.26 5.16 -8.37
CA ASN A 138 -5.60 5.53 -7.93
C ASN A 138 -5.82 5.16 -6.44
N ALA A 139 -5.35 3.99 -6.01
CA ALA A 139 -5.44 3.54 -4.63
C ALA A 139 -4.58 4.40 -3.67
N SER A 140 -3.36 4.75 -4.07
CA SER A 140 -2.48 5.61 -3.27
C SER A 140 -2.99 7.05 -3.17
N ALA A 141 -3.64 7.58 -4.21
CA ALA A 141 -4.32 8.86 -4.16
C ALA A 141 -5.49 8.88 -3.16
N SER A 142 -6.14 7.73 -2.91
CA SER A 142 -7.24 7.63 -1.93
C SER A 142 -6.77 7.66 -0.47
N PHE A 143 -5.46 7.51 -0.21
CA PHE A 143 -4.87 7.52 1.14
C PHE A 143 -4.23 8.87 1.50
N MET A 144 -4.11 9.81 0.55
CA MET A 144 -3.67 11.19 0.77
C MET A 144 -4.85 12.13 0.99
#